data_AF-A0A2J7ZYW7-F1
#
_entry.id   AF-A0A2J7ZYW7-F1
#
_cell.length_a   1.000
_cell.length_b   1.000
_cell.length_c   1.000
_cell.angle_alpha   90.00
_cell.angle_beta   90.00
_cell.angle_gamma   90.00
#
_symmetry.space_group_name_H-M   'P 1'
#
loop_
_entity.id
_entity.type
_entity.pdbx_description
1 polymer ?
#
loop_
_entity_poly.entity_id
_entity_poly.type
_entity_poly.pdbx_seq_one_letter_code
_entity_poly.pdbx_strand_id
1 'polypeptide(L)'
;MQVARAFTAVRPARSAGMPACPRTSVVAHVKPTKMADFSSLSSEELVEKSLILKRELASTKWLQRTRGVGELKPGENQPQPDPENVPKGNINRHIRVQIAQCLTLVRQRQAADGLDRKDVRRIEKRAALATGTLQKDATPKVIKALKVKA
;
A
#
# COMPACT_ATOMS: atom_id res chain seq x y z
N MET A 1 -37.77 -40.03 33.92
CA MET A 1 -36.90 -39.97 32.72
C MET A 1 -37.29 -38.73 31.93
N GLN A 2 -36.39 -37.75 31.83
CA GLN A 2 -36.66 -36.48 31.13
C GLN A 2 -36.44 -36.65 29.62
N VAL A 3 -37.44 -36.26 28.83
CA VAL A 3 -37.39 -36.16 27.37
C VAL A 3 -37.14 -34.70 27.03
N ALA A 4 -35.95 -34.36 26.56
CA ALA A 4 -35.66 -33.04 25.99
C ALA A 4 -35.67 -33.13 24.46
N ARG A 5 -36.72 -32.54 23.87
CA ARG A 5 -36.92 -32.38 22.43
C ARG A 5 -35.91 -31.40 21.85
N ALA A 6 -35.49 -31.68 20.62
CA ALA A 6 -34.50 -30.96 19.84
C ALA A 6 -34.88 -29.50 19.55
N PHE A 7 -33.91 -28.59 19.70
CA PHE A 7 -33.90 -27.27 19.05
C PHE A 7 -32.78 -27.26 18.01
N THR A 8 -33.13 -27.46 16.74
CA THR A 8 -32.23 -27.20 15.60
C THR A 8 -32.35 -25.74 15.20
N ALA A 9 -31.49 -24.89 15.74
CA ALA A 9 -31.31 -23.52 15.24
C ALA A 9 -30.48 -23.58 13.95
N VAL A 10 -31.14 -23.71 12.80
CA VAL A 10 -30.52 -23.54 11.49
C VAL A 10 -30.21 -22.05 11.29
N ARG A 11 -28.94 -21.67 11.46
CA ARG A 11 -28.46 -20.33 11.16
C ARG A 11 -28.33 -20.18 9.64
N PRO A 12 -29.01 -19.24 8.97
CA PRO A 12 -28.77 -19.01 7.55
C PRO A 12 -27.38 -18.38 7.38
N ALA A 13 -26.52 -19.07 6.64
CA ALA A 13 -25.24 -18.55 6.20
C ALA A 13 -25.48 -17.39 5.22
N ARG A 14 -25.23 -16.15 5.66
CA ARG A 14 -25.11 -15.01 4.75
C ARG A 14 -23.74 -15.07 4.09
N SER A 15 -23.62 -15.78 2.97
CA SER A 15 -22.49 -15.60 2.06
C SER A 15 -22.74 -14.35 1.21
N ALA A 16 -22.45 -13.17 1.78
CA ALA A 16 -22.24 -11.97 0.97
C ALA A 16 -20.88 -12.12 0.29
N GLY A 17 -20.85 -12.85 -0.83
CA GLY A 17 -19.70 -12.87 -1.72
C GLY A 17 -19.51 -11.48 -2.29
N MET A 18 -18.58 -10.71 -1.73
CA MET A 18 -18.08 -9.53 -2.44
C MET A 18 -17.48 -9.99 -3.78
N PRO A 19 -17.78 -9.32 -4.90
CA PRO A 19 -17.08 -9.62 -6.14
C PRO A 19 -15.58 -9.39 -5.89
N ALA A 20 -14.79 -10.44 -6.12
CA ALA A 20 -13.34 -10.34 -6.08
C ALA A 20 -12.93 -9.27 -7.09
N CYS A 21 -12.42 -8.14 -6.59
CA CYS A 21 -11.86 -7.09 -7.43
C CYS A 21 -10.74 -7.75 -8.25
N PRO A 22 -10.81 -7.76 -9.60
CA PRO A 22 -9.76 -8.36 -10.41
C PRO A 22 -8.46 -7.62 -10.10
N ARG A 23 -7.51 -8.35 -9.50
CA ARG A 23 -6.15 -7.86 -9.30
C ARG A 23 -5.57 -7.68 -10.69
N THR A 24 -5.44 -6.42 -11.11
CA THR A 24 -4.69 -6.02 -12.28
C THR A 24 -3.29 -6.63 -12.19
N SER A 25 -3.03 -7.64 -13.02
CA SER A 25 -1.70 -8.19 -13.22
C SER A 25 -0.91 -7.15 -14.02
N VAL A 26 -0.33 -6.18 -13.31
CA VAL A 26 0.63 -5.25 -13.92
C VAL A 26 1.93 -6.00 -14.12
N VAL A 27 2.07 -6.57 -15.32
CA VAL A 27 3.35 -7.01 -15.85
C VAL A 27 4.21 -5.76 -15.97
N ALA A 28 5.08 -5.56 -14.99
CA ALA A 28 6.16 -4.57 -15.10
C ALA A 28 7.03 -4.96 -16.30
N HIS A 29 6.72 -4.41 -17.47
CA HIS A 29 7.65 -4.37 -18.59
C HIS A 29 8.82 -3.49 -18.15
N VAL A 30 9.84 -4.11 -17.55
CA VAL A 30 11.06 -3.43 -17.07
C VAL A 30 11.93 -3.05 -18.26
N LYS A 31 11.50 -2.05 -19.03
CA LYS A 31 12.43 -1.13 -19.70
C LYS A 31 12.79 -0.04 -18.70
N PRO A 32 14.01 0.50 -18.70
CA PRO A 32 14.32 1.72 -17.97
C PRO A 32 13.43 2.83 -18.52
N THR A 33 12.38 3.19 -17.79
CA THR A 33 11.48 4.28 -18.17
C THR A 33 12.23 5.59 -17.95
N LYS A 34 12.42 6.33 -19.03
CA LYS A 34 13.03 7.65 -18.97
C LYS A 34 12.03 8.59 -18.27
N MET A 35 12.51 9.68 -17.69
CA MET A 35 11.61 10.70 -17.11
C MET A 35 10.59 11.23 -18.13
N ALA A 36 10.97 11.28 -19.41
CA ALA A 36 10.10 11.69 -20.51
C ALA A 36 8.83 10.84 -20.65
N ASP A 37 8.86 9.56 -20.23
CA ASP A 37 7.70 8.67 -20.33
C ASP A 37 6.58 9.06 -19.35
N PHE A 38 6.89 9.93 -18.38
CA PHE A 38 5.95 10.40 -17.36
C PHE A 38 5.61 11.89 -17.53
N SER A 39 6.30 12.64 -18.40
CA SER A 39 6.09 14.08 -18.52
C SER A 39 4.74 14.44 -19.14
N SER A 40 4.16 13.55 -19.95
CA SER A 40 2.84 13.72 -20.56
C SER A 40 1.67 13.51 -19.61
N LEU A 41 1.89 12.86 -18.46
CA LEU A 41 0.84 12.55 -17.48
C LEU A 41 0.40 13.79 -16.71
N SER A 42 -0.86 13.87 -16.31
CA SER A 42 -1.36 14.93 -15.43
C SER A 42 -0.77 14.81 -14.01
N SER A 43 -0.86 15.86 -13.20
CA SER A 43 -0.33 15.83 -11.83
C SER A 43 -1.06 14.80 -10.95
N GLU A 44 -2.36 14.61 -11.19
CA GLU A 44 -3.19 13.62 -10.51
C GLU A 44 -2.81 12.20 -10.93
N GLU A 45 -2.65 11.97 -12.24
CA GLU A 45 -2.20 10.70 -12.80
C GLU A 45 -0.80 10.31 -12.29
N LEU A 46 0.11 11.26 -12.14
CA LEU A 46 1.43 11.02 -11.57
C LEU A 46 1.35 10.53 -10.12
N VAL A 47 0.45 11.11 -9.32
CA VAL A 47 0.23 10.68 -7.94
C VAL A 47 -0.41 9.30 -7.90
N GLU A 48 -1.45 9.06 -8.70
CA GLU A 48 -2.12 7.76 -8.79
C GLU A 48 -1.14 6.65 -9.23
N LYS A 49 -0.37 6.91 -10.28
CA LYS A 49 0.67 5.99 -10.76
C LYS A 49 1.72 5.71 -9.69
N SER A 50 2.11 6.72 -8.90
CA SER A 50 3.03 6.52 -7.77
C SER A 50 2.45 5.61 -6.67
N LEU A 51 1.13 5.65 -6.44
CA LEU A 51 0.45 4.80 -5.47
C LEU A 51 0.36 3.35 -5.97
N ILE A 52 0.05 3.16 -7.26
CA ILE A 52 0.06 1.85 -7.91
C ILE A 52 1.45 1.22 -7.79
N LEU A 53 2.50 1.96 -8.16
CA LEU A 53 3.89 1.49 -8.06
C LEU A 53 4.31 1.16 -6.60
N LYS A 54 3.81 1.91 -5.61
CA LYS A 54 4.05 1.58 -4.19
C LYS A 54 3.39 0.27 -3.77
N ARG A 55 2.18 -0.02 -4.27
CA ARG A 55 1.49 -1.30 -4.03
C ARG A 55 2.22 -2.46 -4.71
N GLU A 56 2.68 -2.25 -5.93
CA GLU A 56 3.51 -3.23 -6.66
C GLU A 56 4.85 -3.49 -5.98
N LEU A 57 5.50 -2.45 -5.43
CA LEU A 57 6.70 -2.63 -4.62
C LEU A 57 6.43 -3.50 -3.40
N ALA A 58 5.26 -3.36 -2.77
CA ALA A 58 4.88 -4.16 -1.62
C ALA A 58 4.61 -5.62 -2.02
N SER A 59 3.90 -5.86 -3.12
CA SER A 59 3.62 -7.22 -3.62
C SER A 59 4.89 -7.93 -4.08
N THR A 60 5.78 -7.25 -4.82
CA THR A 60 7.07 -7.80 -5.26
C THR A 60 7.97 -8.17 -4.09
N LYS A 61 8.06 -7.32 -3.06
CA LYS A 61 8.78 -7.64 -1.82
C LYS A 61 8.16 -8.82 -1.08
N TRP A 62 6.84 -8.93 -1.08
CA TRP A 62 6.15 -10.04 -0.45
C TRP A 62 6.48 -11.35 -1.16
N LEU A 63 6.31 -11.41 -2.50
CA LEU A 63 6.66 -12.57 -3.32
C LEU A 63 8.13 -12.99 -3.17
N GLN A 64 9.05 -12.03 -3.07
CA GLN A 64 10.47 -12.33 -2.83
C GLN A 64 10.73 -12.94 -1.45
N ARG A 65 10.01 -12.50 -0.41
CA ARG A 65 10.14 -13.06 0.95
C ARG A 65 9.49 -14.43 1.05
N THR A 66 8.37 -14.63 0.36
CA THR A 66 7.63 -15.89 0.36
C THR A 66 8.13 -16.88 -0.70
N ARG A 67 9.24 -16.57 -1.40
CA ARG A 67 9.82 -17.40 -2.47
C ARG A 67 8.81 -17.81 -3.54
N GLY A 68 7.95 -16.87 -3.96
CA GLY A 68 7.01 -17.06 -5.07
C GLY A 68 5.66 -17.63 -4.66
N VAL A 69 5.43 -17.89 -3.37
CA VAL A 69 4.11 -18.33 -2.88
C VAL A 69 3.13 -17.18 -3.03
N GLY A 70 2.17 -17.35 -3.94
CA GLY A 70 1.15 -16.34 -4.30
C GLY A 70 -0.08 -16.35 -3.38
N GLU A 71 -0.46 -17.50 -2.84
CA GLU A 71 -1.62 -17.66 -1.95
C GLU A 71 -1.31 -18.67 -0.84
N LEU A 72 -1.64 -18.32 0.40
CA LEU A 72 -1.65 -19.26 1.52
C LEU A 72 -3.05 -19.86 1.62
N LYS A 73 -3.22 -21.10 1.14
CA LYS A 73 -4.46 -21.85 1.36
C LYS A 73 -4.51 -22.35 2.80
N PRO A 74 -5.62 -22.13 3.53
CA PRO A 74 -5.75 -22.63 4.90
C PRO A 74 -5.77 -24.16 4.91
N GLY A 75 -4.80 -24.78 5.60
CA GLY A 75 -4.68 -26.24 5.75
C GLY A 75 -3.50 -26.88 5.00
N GLU A 76 -2.75 -26.13 4.19
CA GLU A 76 -1.59 -26.64 3.44
C GLU A 76 -0.30 -26.37 4.24
N ASN A 77 0.41 -27.42 4.67
CA ASN A 77 1.48 -27.29 5.66
C ASN A 77 2.78 -26.68 5.15
N GLN A 78 3.05 -26.69 3.84
CA GLN A 78 4.11 -25.89 3.24
C GLN A 78 3.75 -25.59 1.79
N PRO A 79 3.52 -24.32 1.41
CA PRO A 79 3.38 -23.98 0.01
C PRO A 79 4.71 -24.22 -0.69
N GLN A 80 4.69 -25.06 -1.73
CA GLN A 80 5.88 -25.40 -2.49
C GLN A 80 6.40 -24.14 -3.20
N PRO A 81 7.67 -23.75 -3.01
CA PRO A 81 8.20 -22.53 -3.59
C PRO A 81 8.30 -22.69 -5.10
N ASP A 82 7.60 -21.83 -5.85
CA ASP A 82 7.68 -21.77 -7.31
C ASP A 82 8.77 -20.77 -7.72
N PRO A 83 9.96 -21.24 -8.15
CA PRO A 83 11.09 -20.36 -8.46
C PRO A 83 10.81 -19.45 -9.67
N GLU A 84 9.92 -19.84 -10.57
CA GLU A 84 9.53 -19.03 -11.74
C GLU A 84 8.68 -17.82 -11.36
N ASN A 85 7.95 -17.89 -10.25
CA ASN A 85 7.09 -16.82 -9.74
C ASN A 85 7.85 -15.80 -8.89
N VAL A 86 9.15 -16.02 -8.63
CA VAL A 86 9.97 -15.11 -7.82
C VAL A 86 10.43 -13.90 -8.65
N PRO A 87 10.02 -12.67 -8.29
CA PRO A 87 10.47 -11.49 -9.01
C PRO A 87 11.97 -11.27 -8.86
N LYS A 88 12.68 -10.99 -9.97
CA LYS A 88 14.12 -10.70 -9.98
C LYS A 88 14.47 -9.55 -9.02
N GLY A 89 15.58 -9.65 -8.29
CA GLY A 89 16.00 -8.64 -7.31
C GLY A 89 16.09 -7.20 -7.86
N ASN A 90 16.45 -7.06 -9.14
CA ASN A 90 16.56 -5.76 -9.81
C ASN A 90 15.21 -5.04 -9.96
N ILE A 91 14.07 -5.73 -9.89
CA ILE A 91 12.74 -5.12 -10.08
C ILE A 91 12.45 -4.06 -9.01
N ASN A 92 12.87 -4.32 -7.77
CA ASN A 92 12.68 -3.41 -6.65
C ASN A 92 13.38 -2.07 -6.89
N ARG A 93 14.58 -2.11 -7.49
CA ARG A 93 15.33 -0.90 -7.81
C ARG A 93 14.61 -0.11 -8.90
N HIS A 94 14.10 -0.78 -9.93
CA HIS A 94 13.40 -0.14 -11.03
C HIS A 94 12.10 0.53 -10.57
N ILE A 95 11.28 -0.18 -9.79
CA ILE A 95 10.03 0.36 -9.25
C ILE A 95 10.31 1.59 -8.36
N ARG A 96 11.36 1.55 -7.51
CA ARG A 96 11.76 2.70 -6.69
C ARG A 96 12.19 3.90 -7.53
N VAL A 97 12.94 3.69 -8.61
CA VAL A 97 13.35 4.76 -9.52
C VAL A 97 12.12 5.37 -10.19
N GLN A 98 11.17 4.57 -10.66
CA GLN A 98 9.92 5.06 -11.24
C GLN A 98 9.09 5.88 -10.27
N ILE A 99 8.94 5.41 -9.01
CA ILE A 99 8.27 6.19 -7.95
C ILE A 99 8.96 7.54 -7.76
N ALA A 100 10.30 7.56 -7.70
CA ALA A 100 11.06 8.80 -7.55
C ALA A 100 10.86 9.75 -8.73
N GLN A 101 10.85 9.23 -9.96
CA GLN A 101 10.60 10.02 -11.18
C GLN A 101 9.22 10.67 -11.16
N CYS A 102 8.16 9.93 -10.84
CA CYS A 102 6.80 10.48 -10.73
C CYS A 102 6.73 11.61 -9.69
N LEU A 103 7.24 11.37 -8.48
CA LEU A 103 7.20 12.35 -7.39
C LEU A 103 8.06 13.59 -7.68
N THR A 104 9.16 13.42 -8.41
CA THR A 104 10.01 14.53 -8.84
C THR A 104 9.27 15.44 -9.81
N LEU A 105 8.57 14.88 -10.80
CA LEU A 105 7.76 15.65 -11.74
C LEU A 105 6.63 16.40 -11.04
N VAL A 106 5.96 15.76 -10.08
CA VAL A 106 4.93 16.43 -9.25
C VAL A 106 5.54 17.62 -8.51
N ARG A 107 6.72 17.44 -7.88
CA ARG A 107 7.35 18.53 -7.15
C ARG A 107 7.82 19.67 -8.07
N GLN A 108 8.33 19.35 -9.26
CA GLN A 108 8.70 20.35 -10.26
C GLN A 108 7.50 21.20 -10.68
N ARG A 109 6.34 20.59 -10.89
CA ARG A 109 5.09 21.30 -11.20
C ARG A 109 4.63 22.18 -10.06
N GLN A 110 4.59 21.65 -8.83
CA GLN A 110 4.28 22.47 -7.65
C GLN A 110 5.23 23.65 -7.46
N ALA A 111 6.51 23.49 -7.82
CA ALA A 111 7.48 24.58 -7.78
C ALA A 111 7.23 25.60 -8.89
N ALA A 112 6.82 25.17 -10.08
CA ALA A 112 6.37 26.05 -11.16
C ALA A 112 5.11 26.84 -10.78
N ASP A 113 4.21 26.23 -10.00
CA ASP A 113 3.02 26.87 -9.43
C ASP A 113 3.35 27.80 -8.25
N GLY A 114 4.63 27.95 -7.88
CA GLY A 114 5.09 28.84 -6.80
C GLY A 114 4.88 28.29 -5.38
N LEU A 115 4.57 27.00 -5.22
CA LEU A 115 4.34 26.39 -3.91
C LEU A 115 5.66 26.06 -3.20
N ASP A 116 5.86 26.63 -2.01
CA ASP A 116 6.96 26.27 -1.13
C ASP A 116 6.76 24.88 -0.50
N ARG A 117 7.86 24.23 -0.12
CA ARG A 117 7.89 22.92 0.52
C ARG A 117 7.04 22.89 1.80
N LYS A 118 6.98 23.99 2.55
CA LYS A 118 6.17 24.07 3.78
C LYS A 118 4.68 23.95 3.47
N ASP A 119 4.22 24.65 2.43
CA ASP A 119 2.81 24.65 2.05
C ASP A 119 2.40 23.32 1.42
N VAL A 120 3.25 22.74 0.57
CA VAL A 120 3.04 21.39 0.04
C VAL A 120 2.85 20.37 1.17
N ARG A 121 3.75 20.35 2.17
CA ARG A 121 3.63 19.44 3.33
C ARG A 121 2.35 19.68 4.12
N ARG A 122 1.91 20.94 4.25
CA ARG A 122 0.66 21.29 4.94
C ARG A 122 -0.55 20.76 4.17
N ILE A 123 -0.55 20.90 2.84
CA ILE A 123 -1.60 20.37 1.96
C ILE A 123 -1.64 18.85 2.05
N GLU A 124 -0.51 18.17 1.90
CA GLU A 124 -0.40 16.71 2.00
C GLU A 124 -0.90 16.20 3.36
N LYS A 125 -0.51 16.86 4.46
CA LYS A 125 -0.99 16.50 5.80
C LYS A 125 -2.50 16.68 5.95
N ARG A 126 -3.07 17.76 5.42
CA ARG A 126 -4.51 18.00 5.43
C ARG A 126 -5.27 16.97 4.60
N ALA A 127 -4.76 16.64 3.41
CA ALA A 127 -5.32 15.59 2.57
C ALA A 127 -5.31 14.24 3.31
N ALA A 128 -4.18 13.88 3.91
CA ALA A 128 -4.05 12.62 4.64
C ALA A 128 -4.97 12.50 5.87
N LEU A 129 -5.23 13.63 6.56
CA LEU A 129 -6.23 13.70 7.63
C LEU A 129 -7.66 13.53 7.09
N ALA A 130 -7.98 14.15 5.95
CA ALA A 130 -9.29 14.04 5.32
C ALA A 130 -9.56 12.60 4.83
N THR A 131 -8.54 11.91 4.32
CA THR A 131 -8.64 10.50 3.89
C THR A 131 -8.61 9.51 5.08
N GLY A 132 -8.47 9.98 6.33
CA GLY A 132 -8.42 9.12 7.52
C GLY A 132 -7.14 8.27 7.65
N THR A 133 -6.12 8.54 6.83
CA THR A 133 -4.84 7.80 6.86
C THR A 133 -3.91 8.21 8.00
N LEU A 134 -4.10 9.42 8.52
CA LEU A 134 -3.43 9.91 9.72
C LEU A 134 -4.49 10.07 10.82
N GLN A 135 -4.41 9.25 11.87
CA GLN A 135 -5.17 9.51 13.10
C GLN A 135 -4.54 10.71 13.81
N LYS A 136 -5.38 11.66 14.23
CA LYS A 136 -4.96 12.94 14.82
C LYS A 136 -4.36 12.77 16.23
N ASP A 137 -4.44 11.57 16.81
CA ASP A 137 -4.19 11.33 18.22
C ASP A 137 -2.86 10.60 18.45
N ALA A 138 -1.77 11.34 18.28
CA ALA A 138 -0.56 11.09 19.08
C ALA A 138 -0.64 12.09 20.23
N THR A 139 -1.12 11.62 21.39
CA THR A 139 -1.18 12.42 22.62
C THR A 139 0.14 13.14 22.84
N PRO A 140 0.14 14.43 23.24
CA PRO A 140 1.37 15.08 23.64
C PRO A 140 1.96 14.26 24.79
N LYS A 141 3.18 13.74 24.62
CA LYS A 141 3.93 13.15 25.73
C LYS A 141 3.98 14.22 26.82
N VAL A 142 3.15 14.05 27.85
CA VAL A 142 3.25 14.81 29.09
C VAL A 142 4.63 14.47 29.63
N ILE A 143 5.59 15.35 29.37
CA ILE A 143 6.88 15.32 30.04
C ILE A 143 6.53 15.58 31.50
N LYS A 144 6.34 14.52 32.29
CA LYS A 144 6.37 14.62 33.74
C LYS A 144 7.77 15.09 34.08
N ALA A 145 7.92 16.40 34.21
CA ALA A 145 8.99 17.01 34.95
C ALA A 145 8.86 16.48 36.38
N LEU A 146 9.55 15.38 36.67
CA LEU A 146 9.90 14.98 38.03
C LEU A 146 10.90 16.02 38.53
N LYS A 147 10.33 17.11 39.02
CA LYS A 147 10.96 18.03 39.96
C LYS A 147 10.35 17.72 41.32
N VAL A 148 11.15 17.93 42.38
CA VAL A 148 10.81 17.89 43.83
C VAL A 148 11.12 16.53 44.46
N LYS A 149 11.96 16.40 45.50
CA LYS A 149 12.77 17.32 46.32
C LYS A 149 13.74 16.48 47.17
N ALA A 150 14.81 17.15 47.62
CA ALA A 150 15.60 16.95 48.84
C ALA A 150 16.35 15.61 49.02
#